data_AF-A0A9D9W1M6-F1
#
_entry.id   AF-A0A9D9W1M6-F1
#
_cell.length_a   1.000
_cell.length_b   1.000
_cell.length_c   1.000
_cell.angle_alpha   90.00
_cell.angle_beta   90.00
_cell.angle_gamma   90.00
#
_symmetry.space_group_name_H-M   'P 1'
#
loop_
_entity.id
_entity.type
_entity.pdbx_description
1 polymer ?
#
loop_
_entity_poly.entity_id
_entity_poly.type
_entity_poly.pdbx_seq_one_letter_code
_entity_poly.pdbx_strand_id
1 'polypeptide(L)'
;MKINLIETKEITDLEKEIGYELEVNERPISSASRAGLHKFYVSFKEGEVMQGGCLIGSSGNGNTIDEALQDYAKQISCTRMAFGAYTNNRKEISFPKLVHTKMLNQ
;
A
#
# COMPACT_ATOMS: atom_id res chain seq x y z
N MET A 1 -17.61 -24.03 16.33
CA MET A 1 -16.34 -23.54 15.77
C MET A 1 -16.65 -22.26 14.99
N LYS A 2 -16.24 -21.09 15.49
CA LYS A 2 -16.42 -19.83 14.74
C LYS A 2 -15.34 -19.79 13.66
N ILE A 3 -15.73 -19.89 12.40
CA ILE A 3 -14.83 -19.59 11.29
C ILE A 3 -14.72 -18.06 11.31
N ASN A 4 -13.60 -17.52 11.81
CA ASN A 4 -13.31 -16.10 11.68
C ASN A 4 -13.14 -15.83 10.18
N LEU A 5 -14.16 -15.24 9.52
CA LEU A 5 -13.97 -14.74 8.17
C LEU A 5 -12.88 -13.68 8.24
N ILE A 6 -11.80 -13.87 7.49
CA ILE A 6 -10.83 -12.82 7.26
C ILE A 6 -11.54 -11.79 6.39
N GLU A 7 -11.96 -10.69 6.99
CA GLU A 7 -12.56 -9.58 6.27
C GLU A 7 -11.56 -9.11 5.21
N THR A 8 -12.01 -9.17 3.95
CA THR A 8 -11.23 -8.70 2.81
C THR A 8 -11.77 -7.35 2.40
N LYS A 9 -10.89 -6.36 2.21
CA LYS A 9 -11.26 -4.98 1.89
C LYS A 9 -10.52 -4.49 0.65
N GLU A 10 -11.21 -3.70 -0.16
CA GLU A 10 -10.59 -3.02 -1.30
C GLU A 10 -9.65 -1.91 -0.80
N ILE A 11 -8.42 -1.85 -1.32
CA ILE A 11 -7.41 -0.88 -0.85
C ILE A 11 -7.86 0.58 -1.05
N THR A 12 -8.58 0.88 -2.13
CA THR A 12 -9.12 2.23 -2.42
C THR A 12 -10.31 2.60 -1.53
N ASP A 13 -11.01 1.61 -0.96
CA ASP A 13 -12.04 1.87 0.05
C ASP A 13 -11.40 2.09 1.43
N LEU A 14 -10.36 1.30 1.76
CA LEU A 14 -9.58 1.51 2.98
C LEU A 14 -8.96 2.91 3.00
N GLU A 15 -8.35 3.37 1.90
CA GLU A 15 -7.78 4.70 1.76
C GLU A 15 -8.76 5.80 2.22
N LYS A 16 -9.99 5.76 1.70
CA LYS A 16 -11.06 6.71 2.05
C LYS A 16 -11.48 6.61 3.51
N GLU A 17 -11.53 5.39 4.05
CA GLU A 17 -11.92 5.12 5.44
C GLU A 17 -10.90 5.67 6.43
N ILE A 18 -9.60 5.45 6.17
CA ILE A 18 -8.53 5.87 7.08
C ILE A 18 -8.13 7.33 6.88
N GLY A 19 -8.47 7.93 5.74
CA GLY A 19 -8.21 9.32 5.41
C GLY A 19 -6.75 9.62 5.10
N TYR A 20 -5.97 8.61 4.69
CA TYR A 20 -4.58 8.75 4.27
C TYR A 20 -4.47 8.51 2.77
N GLU A 21 -3.76 9.40 2.07
CA GLU A 21 -3.61 9.39 0.62
C GLU A 21 -2.73 8.22 0.16
N LEU A 22 -3.19 7.51 -0.86
CA LEU A 22 -2.40 6.53 -1.57
C LEU A 22 -1.74 7.21 -2.78
N GLU A 23 -0.42 7.31 -2.76
CA GLU A 23 0.35 8.00 -3.79
C GLU A 23 0.75 7.04 -4.90
N VAL A 24 0.35 7.38 -6.13
CA VAL A 24 0.80 6.71 -7.35
C VAL A 24 1.92 7.52 -7.96
N ASN A 25 3.06 6.87 -8.19
CA ASN A 25 4.24 7.51 -8.72
C ASN A 25 4.73 6.79 -9.98
N GLU A 26 5.08 7.56 -11.01
CA GLU A 26 5.70 7.06 -12.24
C GLU A 26 7.22 7.21 -12.16
N ARG A 27 7.96 6.13 -12.46
CA ARG A 27 9.41 6.15 -12.52
C ARG A 27 9.87 6.73 -13.86
N PRO A 28 10.91 7.58 -13.90
CA PRO A 28 11.48 8.06 -15.15
C PRO A 28 11.91 6.88 -16.04
N ILE A 29 11.57 6.93 -17.33
CA ILE A 29 11.84 5.85 -18.31
C ILE A 29 13.32 5.44 -18.31
N SER A 30 14.23 6.42 -18.19
CA SER A 30 15.66 6.18 -18.20
C SER A 30 16.17 5.46 -16.95
N SER A 31 15.45 5.56 -15.83
CA SER A 31 15.76 4.89 -14.56
C SER A 31 15.11 3.50 -14.49
N ALA A 32 13.87 3.39 -14.94
CA ALA A 32 13.12 2.14 -14.96
C ALA A 32 13.76 1.09 -15.88
N SER A 33 14.07 1.48 -17.13
CA SER A 33 14.66 0.59 -18.13
C SER A 33 16.07 0.10 -17.77
N ARG A 34 16.93 0.98 -17.23
CA ARG A 34 18.32 0.64 -16.90
C ARG A 34 18.46 -0.25 -15.67
N ALA A 35 17.51 -0.17 -14.74
CA ALA A 35 17.54 -0.95 -13.50
C ALA A 35 16.58 -2.15 -13.51
N GLY A 36 15.85 -2.39 -14.61
CA GLY A 36 14.83 -3.44 -14.68
C GLY A 36 13.66 -3.21 -13.72
N LEU A 37 13.38 -1.95 -13.37
CA LEU A 37 12.32 -1.59 -12.44
C LEU A 37 11.00 -1.38 -13.18
N HIS A 38 9.90 -1.73 -12.51
CA HIS A 38 8.55 -1.46 -13.00
C HIS A 38 8.27 0.04 -13.14
N LYS A 39 7.38 0.37 -14.08
CA LYS A 39 7.06 1.75 -14.45
C LYS A 39 6.42 2.54 -13.31
N PHE A 40 5.49 1.93 -12.57
CA PHE A 40 4.77 2.58 -11.48
C PHE A 40 5.14 1.96 -10.15
N TYR A 41 5.05 2.79 -9.11
CA TYR A 41 5.02 2.32 -7.74
C TYR A 41 3.99 3.09 -6.92
N VAL A 42 3.48 2.41 -5.90
CA VAL A 42 2.41 2.89 -5.04
C VAL A 42 2.79 2.73 -3.58
N SER A 43 2.51 3.75 -2.79
CA SER A 43 2.64 3.71 -1.33
C SER A 43 1.66 4.67 -0.67
N PHE A 44 1.29 4.41 0.58
CA PHE A 44 0.61 5.43 1.37
C PHE A 44 1.56 6.58 1.73
N LYS A 45 1.09 7.82 1.57
CA LYS A 45 1.81 9.01 2.02
C LYS A 45 2.07 8.92 3.53
N GLU A 46 3.32 9.10 3.94
CA GLU A 46 3.77 9.02 5.35
C GLU A 46 3.42 7.69 6.06
N GLY A 47 3.14 6.62 5.30
CA GLY A 47 2.75 5.31 5.82
C GLY A 47 3.92 4.34 5.85
N GLU A 48 4.22 3.80 7.03
CA GLU A 48 5.31 2.84 7.26
C GLU A 48 4.77 1.52 7.83
N VAL A 49 5.22 0.39 7.31
CA VAL A 49 4.86 -0.92 7.86
C VAL A 49 5.62 -1.15 9.17
N MET A 50 4.92 -1.59 10.20
CA MET A 50 5.50 -1.94 11.49
C MET A 50 5.80 -3.43 11.54
N GLN A 51 7.08 -3.81 11.49
CA GLN A 51 7.51 -5.20 11.54
C GLN A 51 8.73 -5.35 12.45
N GLY A 52 8.69 -6.29 13.40
CA GLY A 52 9.82 -6.59 14.28
C GLY A 52 10.27 -5.43 15.18
N GLY A 53 9.39 -4.45 15.45
CA GLY A 53 9.74 -3.24 16.19
C GLY A 53 10.36 -2.13 15.34
N CYS A 54 10.51 -2.35 14.03
CA CYS A 54 11.01 -1.37 13.07
C CYS A 54 9.87 -0.78 12.23
N LEU A 55 10.10 0.43 11.72
CA LEU A 55 9.31 1.05 10.66
C LEU A 55 10.00 0.74 9.33
N ILE A 56 9.24 0.19 8.39
CA ILE A 56 9.75 -0.28 7.10
C ILE A 56 8.93 0.35 5.98
N GLY A 57 9.60 1.08 5.10
CA GLY A 57 8.99 1.61 3.90
C GLY A 57 8.58 0.46 2.98
N SER A 58 7.31 0.43 2.59
CA SER A 58 6.77 -0.57 1.65
C SER A 58 6.15 0.16 0.47
N SER A 59 6.34 -0.40 -0.73
CA SER A 59 5.72 0.09 -1.95
C SER A 59 5.38 -1.08 -2.87
N GLY A 60 4.21 -1.04 -3.49
CA GLY A 60 3.86 -1.97 -4.55
C GLY A 60 4.37 -1.49 -5.89
N ASN A 61 4.76 -2.41 -6.77
CA ASN A 61 5.36 -2.09 -8.06
C ASN A 61 4.58 -2.76 -9.20
N GLY A 62 4.48 -2.08 -10.34
CA GLY A 62 3.75 -2.60 -11.50
C GLY A 62 4.02 -1.82 -12.79
N ASN A 63 3.83 -2.46 -13.94
CA ASN A 63 3.92 -1.78 -15.23
C ASN A 63 2.67 -0.94 -15.52
N THR A 64 1.58 -1.21 -14.80
CA THR A 64 0.38 -0.39 -14.72
C THR A 64 0.11 0.03 -13.27
N ILE A 65 -0.76 1.03 -13.08
CA ILE A 65 -1.18 1.49 -11.75
C ILE A 65 -1.93 0.36 -11.01
N ASP A 66 -2.82 -0.37 -11.70
CA ASP A 66 -3.56 -1.48 -11.11
C ASP A 66 -2.63 -2.63 -10.66
N GLU A 67 -1.59 -2.94 -11.42
CA GLU A 67 -0.57 -3.93 -11.02
C GLU A 67 0.16 -3.48 -9.75
N ALA A 68 0.56 -2.21 -9.69
CA ALA A 68 1.25 -1.66 -8.53
C ALA A 68 0.35 -1.66 -7.29
N LEU A 69 -0.94 -1.35 -7.44
CA LEU A 69 -1.95 -1.44 -6.39
C LEU A 69 -2.18 -2.87 -5.90
N GLN A 70 -2.28 -3.83 -6.82
CA GLN A 70 -2.42 -5.25 -6.48
C GLN A 70 -1.22 -5.78 -5.72
N ASP A 71 -0.02 -5.43 -6.16
CA ASP A 71 1.23 -5.78 -5.47
C ASP A 71 1.27 -5.12 -4.08
N TYR A 72 0.94 -3.83 -3.99
CA TYR A 72 0.97 -3.12 -2.72
C TYR A 72 -0.02 -3.69 -1.70
N ALA A 73 -1.25 -3.96 -2.13
CA ALA A 73 -2.29 -4.57 -1.29
C ALA A 73 -1.83 -5.90 -0.71
N LYS A 74 -1.12 -6.74 -1.49
CA LYS A 74 -0.55 -8.00 -0.99
C LYS A 74 0.54 -7.76 0.06
N GLN A 75 1.45 -6.82 -0.17
CA GLN A 75 2.57 -6.55 0.73
C GLN A 75 2.10 -6.06 2.11
N ILE A 76 1.12 -5.16 2.16
CA ILE A 76 0.68 -4.51 3.42
C ILE A 76 -0.55 -5.18 4.05
N SER A 77 -1.12 -6.20 3.40
CA SER A 77 -2.23 -6.98 3.95
C SER A 77 -1.91 -7.57 5.31
N CYS A 78 -2.86 -7.49 6.24
CA CYS A 78 -2.72 -8.04 7.60
C CYS A 78 -1.51 -7.49 8.37
N THR A 79 -0.99 -6.32 7.97
CA THR A 79 0.10 -5.64 8.69
C THR A 79 -0.44 -4.52 9.57
N ARG A 80 0.41 -4.01 10.47
CA ARG A 80 0.13 -2.77 11.19
C ARG A 80 0.93 -1.66 10.53
N MET A 81 0.27 -0.58 10.17
CA MET A 81 0.87 0.61 9.55
C MET A 81 0.97 1.72 10.59
N ALA A 82 2.08 2.45 10.61
CA ALA A 82 2.23 3.72 11.32
C ALA A 82 2.20 4.87 10.31
N PHE A 83 1.37 5.86 10.57
CA PHE A 83 1.26 7.08 9.78
C PHE A 83 1.77 8.26 10.57
N GLY A 84 2.56 9.14 9.92
CA GLY A 84 3.12 10.32 10.57
C GLY A 84 4.06 9.97 11.73
N ALA A 85 4.86 8.90 11.57
CA ALA A 85 5.53 8.20 12.66
C ALA A 85 6.50 9.06 13.52
N TYR A 86 7.03 10.14 12.94
CA TYR A 86 7.93 11.09 13.60
C TYR A 86 7.24 12.41 13.99
N THR A 87 5.90 12.40 14.07
CA THR A 87 5.09 13.56 14.42
C THR A 87 4.26 13.28 15.67
N ASN A 88 3.78 14.35 16.32
CA ASN A 88 2.84 14.23 17.45
C ASN A 88 1.46 13.67 17.05
N ASN A 89 1.19 13.54 15.75
CA ASN A 89 -0.07 13.06 15.20
C ASN A 89 0.01 11.59 14.73
N ARG A 90 1.01 10.83 15.22
CA ARG A 90 1.20 9.43 14.84
C ARG A 90 -0.08 8.62 15.05
N LYS A 91 -0.50 7.90 14.01
CA LYS A 91 -1.59 6.93 14.11
C LYS A 91 -1.10 5.55 13.71
N GLU A 92 -1.54 4.54 14.45
CA GLU A 92 -1.30 3.14 14.11
C GLU A 92 -2.61 2.48 13.70
N ILE A 93 -2.60 1.82 12.54
CA ILE A 93 -3.80 1.21 11.98
C ILE A 93 -3.45 -0.23 11.62
N SER A 94 -4.27 -1.17 12.08
CA SER A 94 -4.16 -2.58 11.67
C SER A 94 -4.96 -2.78 10.40
N PHE A 95 -4.31 -3.24 9.34
CA PHE A 95 -4.96 -3.45 8.06
C PHE A 95 -5.60 -4.85 8.01
N PRO A 96 -6.80 -4.97 7.44
CA PRO A 96 -7.38 -6.28 7.14
C PRO A 96 -6.64 -6.94 5.97
N LYS A 97 -7.17 -8.06 5.47
CA LYS A 97 -6.70 -8.56 4.17
C LYS A 97 -7.14 -7.57 3.10
N LEU A 98 -6.21 -7.13 2.27
CA LEU A 98 -6.48 -6.17 1.20
C LEU A 98 -6.49 -6.83 -0.17
N VAL A 99 -7.28 -6.25 -1.06
CA VAL A 99 -7.33 -6.59 -2.48
C VAL A 99 -7.41 -5.31 -3.31
N HIS A 100 -7.06 -5.42 -4.58
CA HIS A 100 -7.37 -4.43 -5.59
C HIS A 100 -8.16 -5.12 -6.70
N THR A 101 -9.43 -4.77 -6.82
CA THR A 101 -10.38 -5.34 -7.79
C THR A 101 -11.09 -4.27 -8.60
N LYS A 102 -11.09 -3.02 -8.13
CA LYS A 102 -11.68 -1.87 -8.84
C LYS A 102 -10.66 -1.30 -9.82
N MET A 103 -10.68 -1.81 -11.05
CA MET A 103 -9.80 -1.34 -12.11
C MET A 103 -9.95 0.17 -12.31
N LEU A 104 -8.82 0.87 -12.30
CA LEU A 104 -8.75 2.29 -12.62
C LEU A 104 -8.66 2.40 -14.15
N ASN A 105 -9.82 2.36 -14.82
CA ASN A 105 -9.91 2.48 -16.27
C ASN A 105 -9.02 3.63 -16.78
N GLN A 106 -8.11 3.30 -17.71
CA GLN A 106 -7.28 4.25 -18.45
C GLN A 106 -8.03 4.83 -19.64
#